data_AF-A0A444JEM4-F1
#
_entry.id   AF-A0A444JEM4-F1
#
_cell.length_a   1.000
_cell.length_b   1.000
_cell.length_c   1.000
_cell.angle_alpha   90.00
_cell.angle_beta   90.00
_cell.angle_gamma   90.00
#
_symmetry.space_group_name_H-M   'P 1'
#
loop_
_entity.id
_entity.type
_entity.pdbx_description
1 polymer ?
#
loop_
_entity_poly.entity_id
_entity_poly.type
_entity_poly.pdbx_seq_one_letter_code
_entity_poly.pdbx_strand_id
1 'polypeptide(L)'
;MQNNKQHFLEHPEVRLHFENIFPLIIEESDRGAILIAASQVDLALEKALKRIAPLDISSGKLKNILDYSGPLGTFSSRISIAYFFRVINKKVMEAINTLRGLRNTVAHAPKSFSLQEHQDRLTNLYNLGSGVPIGVHQWALDGLMTDTITKLLKVPDPNSPDDKKIFSEAQEVIEYISGRDDLLEMLNNKLPKWKLGLGTALMCGVIFAGADKVFSTLNSKNGDQTECD
;
A
#
# COMPACT_ATOMS: atom_id res chain seq x y z
N MET A 1 -1.02 -12.80 -30.77
CA MET A 1 -1.86 -11.85 -30.00
C MET A 1 -1.23 -11.71 -28.62
N GLN A 2 -0.46 -10.64 -28.37
CA GLN A 2 0.05 -10.37 -27.03
C GLN A 2 -1.15 -10.05 -26.15
N ASN A 3 -1.43 -10.93 -25.20
CA ASN A 3 -2.48 -10.77 -24.21
C ASN A 3 -2.07 -9.58 -23.32
N ASN A 4 -2.54 -8.37 -23.65
CA ASN A 4 -2.30 -7.16 -22.88
C ASN A 4 -3.08 -7.25 -21.57
N LYS A 5 -2.63 -8.14 -20.66
CA LYS A 5 -3.10 -8.15 -19.29
C LYS A 5 -2.57 -6.87 -18.65
N GLN A 6 -3.46 -5.91 -18.44
CA GLN A 6 -3.19 -4.71 -17.64
C GLN A 6 -2.40 -5.12 -16.40
N HIS A 7 -1.21 -4.54 -16.24
CA HIS A 7 -0.34 -4.89 -15.13
C HIS A 7 -1.04 -4.48 -13.83
N PHE A 8 -0.99 -5.28 -12.76
CA PHE A 8 -1.79 -5.02 -11.55
C PHE A 8 -1.48 -3.67 -10.88
N LEU A 9 -0.27 -3.13 -11.11
CA LEU A 9 0.12 -1.78 -10.67
C LEU A 9 -0.62 -0.64 -11.41
N GLU A 10 -1.18 -0.93 -12.57
CA GLU A 10 -1.96 0.03 -13.36
C GLU A 10 -3.44 0.03 -12.97
N HIS A 11 -3.84 -0.77 -11.98
CA HIS A 11 -5.20 -0.78 -11.48
C HIS A 11 -5.57 0.62 -10.93
N PRO A 12 -6.75 1.18 -11.25
CA PRO A 12 -7.12 2.54 -10.86
C PRO A 12 -6.98 2.81 -9.36
N GLU A 13 -7.37 1.85 -8.52
CA GLU A 13 -7.23 1.97 -7.06
C GLU A 13 -5.77 2.01 -6.57
N VAL A 14 -4.84 1.39 -7.32
CA VAL A 14 -3.41 1.47 -7.01
C VAL A 14 -2.85 2.82 -7.42
N ARG A 15 -3.31 3.40 -8.53
CA ARG A 15 -2.96 4.77 -8.92
C ARG A 15 -3.46 5.78 -7.89
N LEU A 16 -4.72 5.65 -7.46
CA LEU A 16 -5.30 6.49 -6.40
C LEU A 16 -4.53 6.37 -5.09
N HIS A 17 -3.97 5.19 -4.78
CA HIS A 17 -3.08 5.02 -3.64
C HIS A 17 -1.84 5.90 -3.78
N PHE A 18 -1.14 5.88 -4.92
CA PHE A 18 0.04 6.70 -5.12
C PHE A 18 -0.26 8.21 -5.13
N GLU A 19 -1.40 8.61 -5.70
CA GLU A 19 -1.79 10.01 -5.80
C GLU A 19 -2.22 10.59 -4.44
N ASN A 20 -3.02 9.84 -3.66
CA ASN A 20 -3.73 10.41 -2.52
C ASN A 20 -3.33 9.80 -1.17
N ILE A 21 -2.89 8.54 -1.13
CA ILE A 21 -2.64 7.82 0.14
C ILE A 21 -1.16 7.78 0.47
N PHE A 22 -0.31 7.56 -0.53
CA PHE A 22 1.13 7.49 -0.35
C PHE A 22 1.71 8.79 0.26
N PRO A 23 1.34 10.00 -0.21
CA PRO A 23 1.79 11.25 0.41
C PRO A 23 1.38 11.35 1.88
N LEU A 24 0.15 10.96 2.21
CA LEU A 24 -0.35 10.97 3.59
C LEU A 24 0.46 10.02 4.49
N ILE A 25 0.77 8.81 4.00
CA ILE A 25 1.57 7.84 4.76
C ILE A 25 2.98 8.39 5.07
N ILE A 26 3.64 9.04 4.10
CA ILE A 26 5.02 9.51 4.31
C ILE A 26 5.10 10.78 5.15
N GLU A 27 4.05 11.61 5.18
CA GLU A 27 3.99 12.85 5.98
C GLU A 27 3.54 12.62 7.42
N GLU A 28 2.75 11.57 7.67
CA GLU A 28 2.23 11.27 9.00
C GLU A 28 3.27 10.79 10.01
N SER A 29 2.88 10.81 11.29
CA SER A 29 3.59 10.08 12.34
C SER A 29 3.61 8.57 12.04
N ASP A 30 4.58 7.83 12.56
CA ASP A 30 4.65 6.36 12.38
C ASP A 30 3.35 5.65 12.80
N ARG A 31 2.71 6.17 13.85
CA ARG A 31 1.37 5.76 14.29
C ARG A 31 0.31 6.07 13.24
N GLY A 32 0.24 7.31 12.77
CA GLY A 32 -0.72 7.74 11.73
C GLY A 32 -0.55 6.93 10.44
N ALA A 33 0.69 6.75 10.00
CA ALA A 33 1.07 5.99 8.81
C ALA A 33 0.55 4.54 8.86
N ILE A 34 0.72 3.84 10.00
CA ILE A 34 0.18 2.48 10.18
C ILE A 34 -1.35 2.45 10.15
N LEU A 35 -2.02 3.43 10.79
CA LEU A 35 -3.48 3.50 10.81
C LEU A 35 -4.05 3.73 9.40
N ILE A 36 -3.44 4.65 8.64
CA ILE A 36 -3.81 4.94 7.24
C ILE A 36 -3.58 3.69 6.37
N ALA A 37 -2.39 3.08 6.45
CA ALA A 37 -2.07 1.88 5.69
C ALA A 37 -3.06 0.74 5.98
N ALA A 38 -3.37 0.48 7.25
CA ALA A 38 -4.33 -0.55 7.64
C ALA A 38 -5.74 -0.26 7.12
N SER A 39 -6.20 0.99 7.23
CA SER A 39 -7.49 1.41 6.69
C SER A 39 -7.57 1.22 5.17
N GLN A 40 -6.49 1.55 4.46
CA GLN A 40 -6.45 1.42 3.00
C GLN A 40 -6.52 -0.05 2.55
N VAL A 41 -5.79 -0.94 3.21
CA VAL A 41 -5.83 -2.38 2.90
C VAL A 41 -7.19 -2.99 3.23
N ASP A 42 -7.80 -2.60 4.36
CA ASP A 42 -9.14 -3.06 4.73
C ASP A 42 -10.20 -2.61 3.71
N LEU A 43 -10.12 -1.35 3.26
CA LEU A 43 -10.97 -0.84 2.19
C LEU A 43 -10.76 -1.59 0.87
N ALA A 44 -9.52 -1.92 0.52
CA ALA A 44 -9.22 -2.71 -0.68
C ALA A 44 -9.84 -4.11 -0.62
N LEU A 45 -9.79 -4.78 0.54
CA LEU A 45 -10.49 -6.05 0.75
C LEU A 45 -12.00 -5.90 0.63
N GLU A 46 -12.59 -4.87 1.23
CA GLU A 46 -14.02 -4.61 1.12
C GLU A 46 -14.46 -4.41 -0.34
N LYS A 47 -13.72 -3.59 -1.10
CA LYS A 47 -13.97 -3.35 -2.53
C LYS A 47 -13.80 -4.63 -3.36
N ALA A 48 -12.74 -5.42 -3.10
CA ALA A 48 -12.51 -6.70 -3.77
C ALA A 48 -13.64 -7.71 -3.51
N LEU A 49 -14.13 -7.80 -2.27
CA LEU A 49 -15.24 -8.68 -1.91
C LEU A 49 -16.57 -8.21 -2.52
N LYS A 50 -16.82 -6.90 -2.57
CA LYS A 50 -17.94 -6.33 -3.33
C LYS A 50 -17.87 -6.69 -4.82
N ARG A 51 -16.67 -6.65 -5.40
CA ARG A 51 -16.45 -6.92 -6.84
C ARG A 51 -16.84 -8.35 -7.23
N ILE A 52 -16.60 -9.32 -6.36
CA ILE A 52 -16.91 -10.75 -6.62
C ILE A 52 -18.29 -11.18 -6.12
N ALA A 53 -19.08 -10.26 -5.55
CA ALA A 53 -20.43 -10.56 -5.10
C ALA A 53 -21.34 -10.94 -6.28
N PRO A 54 -22.40 -11.75 -6.05
CA PRO A 54 -23.38 -12.08 -7.09
C PRO A 54 -23.95 -10.82 -7.76
N LEU A 55 -24.11 -10.83 -9.09
CA LEU A 55 -24.57 -9.66 -9.85
C LEU A 55 -26.03 -9.28 -9.54
N ASP A 56 -26.82 -10.24 -9.07
CA ASP A 56 -28.23 -10.10 -8.70
C ASP A 56 -28.44 -9.74 -7.23
N ILE A 57 -27.36 -9.59 -6.44
CA ILE A 57 -27.49 -9.20 -5.04
C ILE A 57 -28.04 -7.77 -4.91
N SER A 58 -29.09 -7.59 -4.11
CA SER A 58 -29.60 -6.25 -3.84
C SER A 58 -28.59 -5.40 -3.08
N SER A 59 -28.53 -4.11 -3.38
CA SER A 59 -27.64 -3.15 -2.71
C SER A 59 -27.83 -3.13 -1.19
N GLY A 60 -29.09 -3.23 -0.73
CA GLY A 60 -29.41 -3.32 0.70
C GLY A 60 -28.85 -4.58 1.36
N LYS A 61 -28.97 -5.75 0.70
CA LYS A 61 -28.43 -7.01 1.24
C LYS A 61 -26.89 -6.99 1.26
N LEU A 62 -26.26 -6.49 0.21
CA LEU A 62 -24.80 -6.34 0.15
C LEU A 62 -24.30 -5.39 1.24
N LYS A 63 -25.00 -4.28 1.48
CA LYS A 63 -24.69 -3.35 2.57
C LYS A 63 -24.77 -4.03 3.93
N ASN A 64 -25.84 -4.79 4.21
CA ASN A 64 -25.98 -5.48 5.49
C ASN A 64 -24.91 -6.56 5.73
N ILE A 65 -24.43 -7.21 4.65
CA ILE A 65 -23.35 -8.21 4.73
C ILE A 65 -22.02 -7.56 5.14
N LEU A 66 -21.76 -6.35 4.63
CA LEU A 66 -20.50 -5.61 4.79
C LEU A 66 -20.52 -4.61 5.95
N ASP A 67 -21.69 -4.34 6.51
CA ASP A 67 -21.86 -3.53 7.71
C ASP A 67 -21.09 -4.16 8.88
N TYR A 68 -20.71 -3.34 9.88
CA TYR A 68 -19.89 -3.78 11.01
C TYR A 68 -20.50 -4.98 11.76
N SER A 69 -21.84 -5.03 11.86
CA SER A 69 -22.58 -6.13 12.48
C SER A 69 -22.73 -7.37 11.58
N GLY A 70 -22.41 -7.23 10.30
CA GLY A 70 -22.53 -8.27 9.28
C GLY A 70 -21.34 -9.23 9.23
N PRO A 71 -21.48 -10.36 8.51
CA PRO A 71 -20.45 -11.39 8.42
C PRO A 71 -19.13 -10.90 7.81
N LEU A 72 -19.15 -9.88 6.95
CA LEU A 72 -17.97 -9.25 6.34
C LEU A 72 -17.67 -7.87 6.95
N GLY A 73 -18.19 -7.59 8.14
CA GLY A 73 -18.09 -6.28 8.81
C GLY A 73 -16.73 -5.94 9.40
N THR A 74 -15.87 -6.94 9.61
CA THR A 74 -14.59 -6.74 10.31
C THR A 74 -13.41 -6.97 9.38
N PHE A 75 -12.31 -6.25 9.64
CA PHE A 75 -11.06 -6.45 8.92
C PHE A 75 -10.61 -7.92 8.94
N SER A 76 -10.73 -8.60 10.10
CA SER A 76 -10.36 -10.01 10.24
C SER A 76 -11.23 -10.96 9.41
N SER A 77 -12.55 -10.73 9.36
CA SER A 77 -13.44 -11.57 8.57
C SER A 77 -13.22 -11.38 7.07
N ARG A 78 -12.97 -10.15 6.62
CA ARG A 78 -12.62 -9.88 5.21
C ARG A 78 -11.32 -10.55 4.79
N ILE A 79 -10.27 -10.53 5.62
CA ILE A 79 -9.01 -11.25 5.34
C ILE A 79 -9.28 -12.75 5.18
N SER A 80 -10.03 -13.33 6.12
CA SER A 80 -10.31 -14.77 6.15
C SER A 80 -11.09 -15.21 4.91
N ILE A 81 -12.10 -14.42 4.53
CA ILE A 81 -12.97 -14.71 3.39
C ILE A 81 -12.25 -14.49 2.07
N ALA A 82 -11.45 -13.42 1.94
CA ALA A 82 -10.62 -13.20 0.75
C ALA A 82 -9.63 -14.36 0.53
N TYR A 83 -9.03 -14.89 1.61
CA TYR A 83 -8.17 -16.06 1.51
C TYR A 83 -8.96 -17.33 1.14
N PHE A 84 -10.10 -17.57 1.79
CA PHE A 84 -10.95 -18.74 1.53
C PHE A 84 -11.40 -18.81 0.06
N PHE A 85 -11.81 -17.68 -0.51
CA PHE A 85 -12.18 -17.58 -1.94
C PHE A 85 -10.99 -17.39 -2.89
N ARG A 86 -9.75 -17.53 -2.39
CA ARG A 86 -8.50 -17.46 -3.19
C ARG A 86 -8.31 -16.11 -3.90
N VAL A 87 -8.94 -15.05 -3.41
CA VAL A 87 -8.65 -13.65 -3.81
C VAL A 87 -7.22 -13.31 -3.43
N ILE A 88 -6.79 -13.73 -2.25
CA ILE A 88 -5.41 -13.57 -1.78
C ILE A 88 -4.78 -14.94 -1.48
N ASN A 89 -3.46 -15.04 -1.62
CA ASN A 89 -2.72 -16.23 -1.25
C ASN A 89 -2.27 -16.18 0.23
N LYS A 90 -1.65 -17.26 0.71
CA LYS A 90 -1.20 -17.37 2.10
C LYS A 90 -0.21 -16.27 2.49
N LYS A 91 0.78 -15.95 1.65
CA LYS A 91 1.77 -14.89 1.94
C LYS A 91 1.12 -13.52 2.10
N VAL A 92 0.19 -13.17 1.20
CA VAL A 92 -0.54 -11.90 1.25
C VAL A 92 -1.42 -11.86 2.51
N MET A 93 -2.08 -12.95 2.86
CA MET A 93 -2.88 -13.04 4.09
C MET A 93 -2.04 -12.88 5.36
N GLU A 94 -0.83 -13.45 5.41
CA GLU A 94 0.13 -13.28 6.50
C GLU A 94 0.64 -11.84 6.60
N ALA A 95 0.96 -11.21 5.46
CA ALA A 95 1.35 -9.81 5.38
C ALA A 95 0.26 -8.86 5.91
N ILE A 96 -0.99 -9.05 5.47
CA ILE A 96 -2.13 -8.23 5.93
C ILE A 96 -2.39 -8.46 7.43
N ASN A 97 -2.28 -9.70 7.92
CA ASN A 97 -2.40 -9.96 9.36
C ASN A 97 -1.27 -9.31 10.17
N THR A 98 -0.06 -9.20 9.61
CA THR A 98 1.05 -8.47 10.24
C THR A 98 0.71 -6.98 10.37
N LEU A 99 0.18 -6.37 9.31
CA LEU A 99 -0.31 -4.98 9.32
C LEU A 99 -1.46 -4.79 10.33
N ARG A 100 -2.45 -5.70 10.35
CA ARG A 100 -3.54 -5.69 11.35
C ARG A 100 -2.99 -5.77 12.77
N GLY A 101 -1.99 -6.62 13.01
CA GLY A 101 -1.30 -6.71 14.29
C GLY A 101 -0.58 -5.41 14.67
N LEU A 102 0.08 -4.74 13.72
CA LEU A 102 0.75 -3.46 13.96
C LEU A 102 -0.27 -2.37 14.30
N ARG A 103 -1.38 -2.30 13.56
CA ARG A 103 -2.49 -1.39 13.85
C ARG A 103 -3.03 -1.59 15.26
N ASN A 104 -3.20 -2.84 15.70
CA ASN A 104 -3.65 -3.14 17.07
C ASN A 104 -2.62 -2.70 18.11
N THR A 105 -1.32 -2.94 17.88
CA THR A 105 -0.25 -2.43 18.76
C THR A 105 -0.35 -0.92 18.90
N VAL A 106 -0.50 -0.20 17.79
CA VAL A 106 -0.58 1.26 17.74
C VAL A 106 -1.88 1.81 18.37
N ALA A 107 -3.00 1.09 18.25
CA ALA A 107 -4.28 1.49 18.82
C ALA A 107 -4.32 1.36 20.36
N HIS A 108 -3.59 0.39 20.90
CA HIS A 108 -3.58 0.09 22.34
C HIS A 108 -2.35 0.61 23.08
N ALA A 109 -1.34 1.15 22.40
CA ALA A 109 -0.15 1.72 23.02
C ALA A 109 -0.39 3.17 23.48
N PRO A 110 -0.21 3.48 24.78
CA PRO A 110 -0.25 4.86 25.29
C PRO A 110 1.07 5.65 25.06
N LYS A 111 2.12 5.00 24.53
CA LYS A 111 3.46 5.58 24.30
C LYS A 111 3.73 5.85 22.81
N SER A 112 4.83 6.56 22.54
CA SER A 112 5.39 6.75 21.19
C SER A 112 5.64 5.41 20.51
N PHE A 113 5.29 5.31 19.22
CA PHE A 113 5.52 4.14 18.38
C PHE A 113 6.53 4.50 17.29
N SER A 114 7.50 3.61 17.06
CA SER A 114 8.55 3.78 16.05
C SER A 114 8.53 2.61 15.08
N LEU A 115 8.41 2.89 13.79
CA LEU A 115 8.56 1.90 12.73
C LEU A 115 9.98 1.34 12.68
N GLN A 116 10.97 2.15 13.09
CA GLN A 116 12.38 1.76 13.13
C GLN A 116 12.62 0.61 14.12
N GLU A 117 11.87 0.54 15.21
CA GLU A 117 11.95 -0.54 16.20
C GLU A 117 11.21 -1.82 15.75
N HIS A 118 10.52 -1.77 14.61
CA HIS A 118 9.68 -2.84 14.09
C HIS A 118 10.03 -3.26 12.66
N GLN A 119 11.30 -3.13 12.25
CA GLN A 119 11.78 -3.45 10.89
C GLN A 119 11.44 -4.87 10.42
N ASP A 120 11.51 -5.86 11.30
CA ASP A 120 11.19 -7.25 10.95
C ASP A 120 9.71 -7.40 10.58
N ARG A 121 8.83 -6.79 11.38
CA ARG A 121 7.37 -6.78 11.12
C ARG A 121 7.06 -5.98 9.86
N LEU A 122 7.74 -4.86 9.65
CA LEU A 122 7.61 -4.05 8.44
C LEU A 122 8.06 -4.83 7.21
N THR A 123 9.15 -5.61 7.29
CA THR A 123 9.62 -6.45 6.18
C THR A 123 8.63 -7.55 5.83
N ASN A 124 8.01 -8.16 6.85
CA ASN A 124 6.96 -9.16 6.64
C ASN A 124 5.71 -8.59 5.97
N LEU A 125 5.38 -7.31 6.19
CA LEU A 125 4.22 -6.63 5.58
C LEU A 125 4.30 -6.59 4.05
N TYR A 126 5.49 -6.49 3.47
CA TYR A 126 5.68 -6.48 2.02
C TYR A 126 6.35 -7.75 1.49
N ASN A 127 6.39 -8.83 2.28
CA ASN A 127 6.88 -10.14 1.84
C ASN A 127 5.81 -10.91 1.06
N LEU A 128 5.46 -10.38 -0.11
CA LEU A 128 4.39 -10.93 -0.98
C LEU A 128 4.89 -12.03 -1.92
N GLY A 129 6.21 -12.24 -1.98
CA GLY A 129 6.86 -13.15 -2.93
C GLY A 129 8.38 -13.09 -2.81
N SER A 130 9.07 -14.01 -3.49
CA SER A 130 10.54 -13.96 -3.54
C SER A 130 11.00 -12.66 -4.20
N GLY A 131 12.03 -12.02 -3.65
CA GLY A 131 12.58 -10.77 -4.17
C GLY A 131 11.78 -9.50 -3.90
N VAL A 132 10.49 -9.61 -3.52
CA VAL A 132 9.64 -8.42 -3.26
C VAL A 132 10.20 -7.53 -2.15
N PRO A 133 10.68 -8.07 -1.00
CA PRO A 133 11.30 -7.24 0.03
C PRO A 133 12.50 -6.41 -0.43
N ILE A 134 13.34 -6.99 -1.30
CA ILE A 134 14.52 -6.32 -1.85
C ILE A 134 14.07 -5.20 -2.80
N GLY A 135 13.11 -5.49 -3.69
CA GLY A 135 12.56 -4.50 -4.61
C GLY A 135 11.92 -3.32 -3.87
N VAL A 136 11.11 -3.59 -2.85
CA VAL A 136 10.49 -2.52 -2.02
C VAL A 136 11.55 -1.68 -1.32
N HIS A 137 12.61 -2.29 -0.80
CA HIS A 137 13.70 -1.52 -0.20
C HIS A 137 14.39 -0.59 -1.20
N GLN A 138 14.72 -1.11 -2.40
CA GLN A 138 15.36 -0.32 -3.46
C GLN A 138 14.47 0.83 -3.93
N TRP A 139 13.20 0.55 -4.27
CA TRP A 139 12.26 1.58 -4.71
C TRP A 139 11.96 2.62 -3.62
N ALA A 140 11.92 2.21 -2.35
CA ALA A 140 11.75 3.15 -1.24
C ALA A 140 12.96 4.09 -1.12
N LEU A 141 14.17 3.57 -1.29
CA LEU A 141 15.40 4.35 -1.24
C LEU A 141 15.48 5.32 -2.44
N ASP A 142 15.29 4.81 -3.66
CA ASP A 142 15.32 5.60 -4.89
C ASP A 142 14.27 6.72 -4.84
N GLY A 143 13.05 6.38 -4.42
CA GLY A 143 11.94 7.32 -4.27
C GLY A 143 12.23 8.40 -3.22
N LEU A 144 12.71 8.00 -2.04
CA LEU A 144 13.08 8.93 -0.97
C LEU A 144 14.19 9.89 -1.40
N MET A 145 15.23 9.38 -2.06
CA MET A 145 16.32 10.19 -2.56
C MET A 145 15.83 11.16 -3.64
N THR A 146 15.04 10.68 -4.60
CA THR A 146 14.47 11.50 -5.67
C THR A 146 13.58 12.61 -5.12
N ASP A 147 12.71 12.30 -4.14
CA ASP A 147 11.86 13.28 -3.46
C ASP A 147 12.70 14.33 -2.72
N THR A 148 13.73 13.88 -1.99
CA THR A 148 14.63 14.76 -1.24
C THR A 148 15.39 15.71 -2.17
N ILE A 149 15.99 15.17 -3.23
CA ILE A 149 16.71 15.96 -4.25
C ILE A 149 15.77 16.96 -4.90
N THR A 150 14.58 16.51 -5.31
CA THR A 150 13.58 17.38 -5.96
C THR A 150 13.14 18.52 -5.04
N LYS A 151 12.98 18.26 -3.74
CA LYS A 151 12.63 19.28 -2.76
C LYS A 151 13.78 20.27 -2.55
N LEU A 152 15.01 19.80 -2.40
CA LEU A 152 16.18 20.66 -2.18
C LEU A 152 16.53 21.52 -3.39
N LEU A 153 16.39 21.00 -4.62
CA LEU A 153 16.55 21.78 -5.86
C LEU A 153 15.49 22.88 -6.05
N LYS A 154 14.43 22.87 -5.24
CA LYS A 154 13.38 23.91 -5.26
C LYS A 154 13.54 24.92 -4.11
N VAL A 155 14.49 24.72 -3.19
CA VAL A 155 14.71 25.64 -2.08
C VAL A 155 15.41 26.91 -2.60
N PRO A 156 14.80 28.10 -2.44
CA PRO A 156 15.45 29.37 -2.78
C PRO A 156 16.57 29.66 -1.77
N ASP A 157 17.64 30.30 -2.24
CA ASP A 157 18.73 30.77 -1.40
C ASP A 157 18.25 31.97 -0.59
N PRO A 158 18.15 31.84 0.75
CA PRO A 158 17.68 32.92 1.61
C PRO A 158 18.60 34.15 1.60
N ASN A 159 19.83 34.02 1.08
CA ASN A 159 20.79 35.11 0.99
C ASN A 159 20.93 35.67 -0.45
N SER A 160 20.14 35.17 -1.41
CA SER A 160 20.18 35.66 -2.78
C SER A 160 19.04 36.65 -3.06
N PRO A 161 19.32 37.88 -3.53
CA PRO A 161 18.28 38.87 -3.83
C PRO A 161 17.34 38.50 -5.00
N ASP A 162 17.71 37.49 -5.81
CA ASP A 162 17.01 37.13 -7.06
C ASP A 162 16.30 35.76 -7.00
N ASP A 163 15.96 35.25 -5.82
CA ASP A 163 15.37 33.89 -5.65
C ASP A 163 16.21 32.77 -6.30
N LYS A 164 17.54 32.95 -6.41
CA LYS A 164 18.41 31.89 -6.95
C LYS A 164 18.33 30.67 -6.06
N LYS A 165 18.36 29.48 -6.67
CA LYS A 165 18.32 28.22 -5.94
C LYS A 165 19.66 27.96 -5.25
N ILE A 166 19.61 27.32 -4.08
CA ILE A 166 20.83 26.91 -3.33
C ILE A 166 21.63 25.89 -4.15
N PHE A 167 20.93 24.97 -4.82
CA PHE A 167 21.50 23.91 -5.62
C PHE A 167 21.02 24.04 -7.07
N SER A 168 21.94 23.85 -8.01
CA SER A 168 21.63 23.89 -9.45
C SER A 168 21.44 22.50 -10.02
N GLU A 169 22.19 21.52 -9.50
CA GLU A 169 22.25 20.15 -10.03
C GLU A 169 22.06 19.11 -8.92
N ALA A 170 21.54 17.94 -9.30
CA ALA A 170 21.29 16.84 -8.35
C ALA A 170 22.58 16.36 -7.64
N GLN A 171 23.73 16.44 -8.34
CA GLN A 171 25.02 16.01 -7.81
C GLN A 171 25.46 16.84 -6.60
N GLU A 172 25.24 18.16 -6.62
CA GLU A 172 25.57 19.06 -5.51
C GLU A 172 24.76 18.71 -4.25
N VAL A 173 23.48 18.36 -4.45
CA VAL A 173 22.60 17.92 -3.36
C VAL A 173 23.08 16.60 -2.74
N ILE A 174 23.48 15.65 -3.59
CA ILE A 174 23.98 14.35 -3.13
C ILE A 174 25.26 14.52 -2.32
N GLU A 175 26.20 15.32 -2.79
CA GLU A 175 27.45 15.63 -2.08
C GLU A 175 27.18 16.31 -0.74
N TYR A 176 26.25 17.27 -0.71
CA TYR A 176 25.84 17.96 0.50
C TYR A 176 25.23 17.02 1.55
N ILE A 177 24.33 16.12 1.13
CA ILE A 177 23.71 15.13 2.03
C ILE A 177 24.76 14.12 2.51
N SER A 178 25.63 13.65 1.61
CA SER A 178 26.62 12.62 1.92
C SER A 178 27.69 13.11 2.91
N GLY A 179 27.95 14.41 2.95
CA GLY A 179 28.86 15.03 3.92
C GLY A 179 28.24 15.28 5.31
N ARG A 180 26.98 14.91 5.54
CA ARG A 180 26.22 15.25 6.76
C ARG A 180 25.52 14.03 7.37
N ASP A 181 26.13 13.49 8.43
CA ASP A 181 25.59 12.34 9.17
C ASP A 181 24.18 12.58 9.71
N ASP A 182 23.87 13.80 10.14
CA ASP A 182 22.55 14.16 10.67
C ASP A 182 21.45 14.08 9.59
N LEU A 183 21.76 14.46 8.35
CA LEU A 183 20.84 14.35 7.22
C LEU A 183 20.66 12.89 6.79
N LEU A 184 21.74 12.10 6.80
CA LEU A 184 21.66 10.66 6.53
C LEU A 184 20.79 9.94 7.57
N GLU A 185 20.91 10.31 8.85
CA GLU A 185 20.05 9.79 9.91
C GLU A 185 18.57 10.18 9.69
N MET A 186 18.29 11.43 9.31
CA MET A 186 16.93 11.86 8.96
C MET A 186 16.33 11.06 7.80
N LEU A 187 17.11 10.75 6.76
CA LEU A 187 16.66 9.92 5.64
C LEU A 187 16.40 8.47 6.07
N ASN A 188 17.30 7.91 6.88
CA ASN A 188 17.11 6.57 7.45
C ASN A 188 15.84 6.48 8.29
N ASN A 189 15.49 7.55 9.01
CA ASN A 189 14.24 7.63 9.78
C ASN A 189 12.98 7.77 8.91
N LYS A 190 13.10 8.29 7.68
CA LYS A 190 11.98 8.40 6.73
C LYS A 190 11.75 7.12 5.91
N LEU A 191 12.81 6.35 5.65
CA LEU A 191 12.77 5.15 4.82
C LEU A 191 11.69 4.12 5.23
N PRO A 192 11.41 3.85 6.53
CA PRO A 192 10.38 2.90 6.92
C PRO A 192 8.98 3.28 6.43
N LYS A 193 8.64 4.58 6.45
CA LYS A 193 7.34 5.06 5.95
C LYS A 193 7.21 4.91 4.44
N TRP A 194 8.28 5.13 3.69
CA TRP A 194 8.32 4.86 2.25
C TRP A 194 8.08 3.39 1.94
N LYS A 195 8.77 2.49 2.65
CA LYS A 195 8.56 1.04 2.54
C LYS A 195 7.11 0.64 2.86
N LEU A 196 6.54 1.22 3.93
CA LEU A 196 5.14 0.99 4.32
C LEU A 196 4.17 1.44 3.21
N GLY A 197 4.38 2.64 2.66
CA GLY A 197 3.56 3.19 1.57
C GLY A 197 3.60 2.29 0.32
N LEU A 198 4.78 1.82 -0.07
CA LEU A 198 4.94 0.93 -1.23
C LEU A 198 4.36 -0.46 -0.96
N GLY A 199 4.62 -1.03 0.22
CA GLY A 199 4.06 -2.31 0.64
C GLY A 199 2.53 -2.30 0.63
N THR A 200 1.94 -1.19 1.09
CA THR A 200 0.48 -0.97 1.05
C THR A 200 -0.04 -0.97 -0.38
N ALA A 201 0.62 -0.24 -1.30
CA ALA A 201 0.25 -0.20 -2.72
C ALA A 201 0.28 -1.60 -3.35
N LEU A 202 1.34 -2.37 -3.09
CA LEU A 202 1.50 -3.72 -3.61
C LEU A 202 0.45 -4.69 -3.07
N MET A 203 0.13 -4.63 -1.77
CA MET A 203 -0.94 -5.43 -1.19
C MET A 203 -2.28 -5.12 -1.85
N CYS A 204 -2.63 -3.83 -1.99
CA CYS A 204 -3.85 -3.41 -2.69
C CYS A 204 -3.88 -3.95 -4.13
N GLY A 205 -2.78 -3.81 -4.87
CA GLY A 205 -2.70 -4.29 -6.24
C GLY A 205 -2.88 -5.81 -6.37
N VAL A 206 -2.29 -6.59 -5.47
CA VAL A 206 -2.47 -8.05 -5.44
C VAL A 206 -3.90 -8.45 -5.05
N ILE A 207 -4.52 -7.73 -4.10
CA ILE A 207 -5.93 -7.93 -3.72
C ILE A 207 -6.84 -7.73 -4.94
N PHE A 208 -6.70 -6.61 -5.66
CA PHE A 208 -7.54 -6.32 -6.82
C PHE A 208 -7.31 -7.28 -7.98
N ALA A 209 -6.04 -7.60 -8.30
CA ALA A 209 -5.74 -8.59 -9.34
C ALA A 209 -6.31 -9.98 -9.02
N GLY A 210 -6.29 -10.36 -7.75
CA GLY A 210 -6.92 -11.58 -7.28
C GLY A 210 -8.45 -11.57 -7.44
N ALA A 211 -9.09 -10.45 -7.09
CA ALA A 211 -10.53 -10.28 -7.23
C ALA A 211 -10.96 -10.32 -8.71
N ASP A 212 -10.25 -9.65 -9.60
CA ASP A 212 -10.53 -9.66 -11.03
C ASP A 212 -10.37 -11.05 -11.65
N LYS A 213 -9.37 -11.82 -11.19
CA LYS A 213 -9.19 -13.22 -11.59
C LYS A 213 -10.36 -14.10 -11.13
N VAL A 214 -10.81 -13.94 -9.89
CA VAL A 214 -11.97 -14.68 -9.37
C VAL A 214 -13.24 -14.29 -10.13
N PHE A 215 -13.48 -12.99 -10.32
CA PHE A 215 -14.63 -12.45 -11.04
C PHE A 215 -14.71 -12.97 -12.48
N SER A 216 -13.60 -12.91 -13.23
CA SER A 216 -13.55 -13.46 -14.59
C SER A 216 -13.82 -14.95 -14.64
N THR A 217 -13.31 -15.72 -13.66
CA THR A 217 -13.57 -17.16 -13.56
C THR A 217 -15.06 -17.46 -13.31
N LEU A 218 -15.70 -16.73 -12.38
CA LEU A 218 -17.12 -16.90 -12.06
C LEU A 218 -18.01 -16.62 -13.28
N ASN A 219 -17.72 -15.55 -14.03
CA ASN A 219 -18.53 -15.15 -15.17
C ASN A 219 -18.27 -15.96 -16.44
N SER A 220 -17.07 -16.52 -16.61
CA SER A 220 -16.79 -17.43 -17.74
C SER A 220 -17.62 -18.72 -17.66
N LYS A 221 -17.95 -19.20 -16.46
CA LYS A 221 -18.73 -20.44 -16.26
C LYS A 221 -20.23 -20.25 -16.43
N ASN A 222 -20.74 -19.04 -16.26
CA ASN A 222 -22.17 -18.74 -16.44
C ASN A 222 -22.57 -18.66 -17.93
N GLY A 223 -21.62 -18.52 -18.85
CA GLY A 223 -21.89 -18.51 -20.30
C GLY A 223 -22.07 -19.90 -20.93
N ASP A 224 -21.46 -20.94 -20.35
CA ASP A 224 -21.54 -22.33 -20.84
C ASP A 224 -22.79 -23.08 -20.37
N GLN A 225 -23.57 -22.52 -19.42
CA GLN A 225 -24.76 -23.18 -18.86
C GLN A 225 -26.07 -22.80 -19.58
N THR A 226 -26.02 -21.95 -20.61
CA THR A 226 -27.19 -21.51 -21.39
C THR A 226 -27.42 -22.25 -22.73
N GLU A 227 -26.62 -23.27 -23.06
CA GLU A 227 -26.76 -24.05 -24.32
C GLU A 227 -27.26 -25.50 -24.12
N CYS A 228 -27.76 -25.86 -22.93
CA CYS A 228 -28.41 -27.14 -22.69
C CYS A 228 -29.70 -26.94 -21.91
N ASP A 229 -30.67 -26.27 -22.53
CA ASP A 229 -32.11 -26.39 -22.24
C ASP A 229 -32.90 -26.26 -23.55
#